data_AF-A0AAE4KSX2-F1
#
_entry.id   AF-A0AAE4KSX2-F1
#
_cell.length_a   1.000
_cell.length_b   1.000
_cell.length_c   1.000
_cell.angle_alpha   90.00
_cell.angle_beta   90.00
_cell.angle_gamma   90.00
#
_symmetry.space_group_name_H-M   'P 1'
#
loop_
_entity.id
_entity.type
_entity.pdbx_description
1 polymer ?
#
loop_
_entity_poly.entity_id
_entity_poly.type
_entity_poly.pdbx_seq_one_letter_code
_entity_poly.pdbx_strand_id
1 'polypeptide(L)' 'MEAFAAGAGFEAPPLGVLIAGVGCTVVLLWACWSAISSYRGYAKGRVSGDDFGFAALRAVFLVVVMFWIFL' A
#
# COMPACT_ATOMS: atom_id res chain seq x y z
N MET A 1 16.08 -22.86 -16.33
CA MET A 1 15.00 -22.40 -15.42
C MET A 1 14.33 -23.55 -14.65
N GLU A 2 14.64 -24.82 -14.94
CA GLU A 2 14.07 -25.98 -14.23
C GLU A 2 14.73 -26.26 -12.85
N ALA A 3 16.03 -26.01 -12.70
CA ALA A 3 16.78 -26.37 -11.49
C ALA A 3 16.39 -25.56 -10.23
N PHE A 4 15.85 -24.34 -10.40
CA PHE A 4 15.40 -23.51 -9.28
C PHE A 4 14.02 -23.94 -8.76
N ALA A 5 13.15 -24.45 -9.63
CA ALA A 5 11.83 -24.97 -9.26
C ALA A 5 11.93 -26.28 -8.46
N ALA A 6 12.88 -27.15 -8.83
CA ALA A 6 13.10 -28.43 -8.15
C ALA A 6 13.65 -28.30 -6.72
N GLY A 7 14.35 -27.19 -6.40
CA GLY A 7 14.90 -26.94 -5.06
C GLY A 7 14.00 -26.11 -4.14
N ALA A 8 13.04 -25.37 -4.71
CA ALA A 8 12.17 -24.45 -3.95
C ALA A 8 10.90 -25.10 -3.39
N GLY A 9 10.50 -26.29 -3.88
CA GLY A 9 9.32 -27.01 -3.38
C GLY A 9 7.97 -26.36 -3.74
N PHE A 10 7.96 -25.32 -4.58
CA PHE A 10 6.75 -24.64 -5.02
C PHE A 10 6.75 -24.50 -6.56
N GLU A 11 5.62 -24.82 -7.19
CA GLU A 11 5.37 -24.42 -8.59
C GLU A 11 5.42 -22.89 -8.71
N ALA A 12 5.66 -22.31 -9.88
CA ALA A 12 5.75 -20.85 -10.08
C ALA A 12 4.53 -19.96 -9.68
N PRO A 13 3.26 -20.41 -9.61
CA PRO A 13 2.11 -19.53 -9.33
C PRO A 13 1.90 -18.95 -7.90
N PRO A 14 2.36 -19.52 -6.77
CA PRO A 14 2.10 -18.98 -5.43
C PRO A 14 2.98 -17.79 -5.07
N LEU A 15 4.13 -17.59 -5.73
CA LEU A 15 5.03 -16.46 -5.44
C LEU A 15 4.42 -15.12 -5.86
N GLY A 16 3.75 -15.06 -7.02
CA GLY A 16 3.09 -13.84 -7.50
C GLY A 16 1.99 -13.36 -6.56
N VAL A 17 1.17 -14.29 -6.05
CA VAL A 17 0.11 -13.99 -5.07
C VAL A 17 0.69 -13.51 -3.75
N LEU A 18 1.80 -14.10 -3.29
CA LEU A 18 2.48 -13.68 -2.07
C LEU A 18 3.04 -12.25 -2.21
N ILE A 19 3.67 -11.94 -3.34
CA ILE A 19 4.21 -10.61 -3.62
C ILE A 19 3.08 -9.57 -3.70
N ALA A 20 1.97 -9.89 -4.38
CA ALA A 20 0.80 -9.03 -4.44
C ALA A 20 0.19 -8.78 -3.05
N GLY A 21 0.03 -9.82 -2.24
CA GLY A 21 -0.49 -9.70 -0.87
C GLY A 21 0.39 -8.87 0.05
N VAL A 22 1.72 -9.04 -0.03
CA VAL A 22 2.68 -8.21 0.71
C VAL A 22 2.65 -6.77 0.21
N GLY A 23 2.59 -6.56 -1.11
CA GLY A 23 2.46 -5.24 -1.73
C GLY A 23 1.22 -4.48 -1.23
N CYS A 24 0.05 -5.12 -1.27
CA CYS A 24 -1.19 -4.56 -0.75
C CYS A 24 -1.09 -4.21 0.75
N THR A 25 -0.48 -5.08 1.56
CA THR A 25 -0.30 -4.84 3.00
C THR A 25 0.57 -3.60 3.28
N VAL A 26 1.70 -3.48 2.58
CA VAL A 26 2.61 -2.33 2.71
C VAL A 26 1.91 -1.03 2.32
N VAL A 27 1.14 -1.04 1.23
CA VAL A 27 0.37 0.11 0.77
C VAL A 27 -0.69 0.55 1.78
N LEU A 28 -1.42 -0.40 2.39
CA LEU A 28 -2.41 -0.11 3.43
C LEU A 28 -1.75 0.46 4.70
N LEU A 29 -0.63 -0.11 5.14
CA LEU A 29 0.12 0.41 6.28
C LEU A 29 0.61 1.84 6.03
N TRP A 30 1.12 2.10 4.83
CA TRP A 30 1.54 3.45 4.42
C TRP A 30 0.37 4.43 4.40
N ALA A 31 -0.79 4.02 3.87
CA ALA A 31 -1.98 4.86 3.84
C ALA A 31 -2.48 5.20 5.26
N CYS A 32 -2.49 4.21 6.15
CA CYS A 32 -2.85 4.40 7.56
C CYS A 32 -1.89 5.36 8.26
N TRP A 33 -0.59 5.18 8.05
CA TRP A 33 0.43 6.10 8.56
C TRP A 33 0.25 7.52 8.05
N SER A 34 0.02 7.68 6.74
CA SER A 34 -0.23 8.97 6.10
C SER A 34 -1.46 9.67 6.68
N ALA A 35 -2.56 8.92 6.90
CA ALA A 35 -3.78 9.44 7.50
C ALA A 35 -3.55 9.90 8.95
N ILE A 36 -2.87 9.09 9.78
CA ILE A 36 -2.56 9.45 11.16
C ILE A 36 -1.67 10.69 11.23
N SER A 37 -0.64 10.77 10.36
CA SER A 37 0.27 11.91 10.31
C SER A 37 -0.46 13.20 9.93
N SER A 38 -1.31 13.12 8.90
CA SER A 38 -2.11 14.24 8.41
C SER A 38 -3.13 14.69 9.47
N TYR A 39 -3.80 13.75 10.13
CA TYR A 39 -4.74 14.03 11.21
C TYR A 39 -4.05 14.70 12.40
N ARG A 40 -2.85 14.25 12.76
CA ARG A 40 -2.07 14.86 13.84
C ARG A 40 -1.61 16.28 13.50
N GLY A 41 -1.38 16.59 12.21
CA GLY A 41 -1.09 17.94 11.73
C GLY A 41 -2.31 18.86 11.81
N TYR A 42 -3.47 18.34 11.40
CA TYR A 42 -4.75 19.03 11.50
C TYR A 42 -5.15 19.31 12.96
N ALA A 43 -5.07 18.31 13.85
CA ALA A 43 -5.42 18.45 15.27
C ALA A 43 -4.52 19.46 16.02
N LYS A 44 -3.32 19.73 15.52
CA LYS A 44 -2.40 20.75 16.06
C LYS A 44 -2.62 22.14 15.46
N GLY A 45 -3.62 22.32 14.60
CA GLY A 45 -3.92 23.59 13.92
C GLY A 45 -2.83 24.05 12.94
N ARG A 46 -1.94 23.15 12.50
CA ARG A 46 -0.84 23.50 11.57
C ARG A 46 -1.23 23.42 10.10
N VAL A 47 -2.37 22.80 9.81
CA VAL A 47 -2.79 22.41 8.46
C VAL A 47 -4.28 22.71 8.31
N SER A 48 -4.69 23.33 7.20
CA SER A 48 -6.09 23.60 6.91
C SER A 48 -6.88 22.29 6.70
N GLY A 49 -8.19 22.32 6.92
CA GLY A 49 -9.07 21.18 6.62
C GLY A 49 -9.01 20.77 5.14
N ASP A 50 -8.85 21.75 4.24
CA ASP A 50 -8.72 21.49 2.80
C ASP A 50 -7.41 20.75 2.47
N ASP A 51 -6.30 21.15 3.08
CA ASP A 51 -5.00 20.49 2.91
C ASP A 51 -5.02 19.05 3.44
N PHE A 52 -5.71 18.82 4.56
CA PHE A 52 -5.94 17.48 5.10
C PHE A 52 -6.79 16.63 4.14
N GLY A 53 -7.87 17.19 3.62
CA GLY A 53 -8.74 16.52 2.65
C GLY A 53 -8.00 16.12 1.37
N PHE A 54 -7.18 17.02 0.84
CA PHE A 54 -6.38 16.75 -0.36
C PHE A 54 -5.28 15.71 -0.11
N ALA A 55 -4.66 15.73 1.07
CA ALA A 55 -3.68 14.72 1.48
C ALA A 55 -4.32 13.33 1.64
N ALA A 56 -5.49 13.25 2.27
CA ALA A 56 -6.25 12.01 2.43
C ALA A 56 -6.72 11.46 1.08
N LEU A 57 -7.24 12.32 0.19
CA LEU A 57 -7.66 11.95 -1.16
C LEU A 57 -6.49 11.36 -1.96
N ARG A 58 -5.31 12.00 -1.90
CA ARG A 58 -4.10 11.51 -2.58
C ARG A 58 -3.65 10.15 -2.05
N ALA A 59 -3.74 9.94 -0.73
CA ALA A 59 -3.43 8.64 -0.13
C ALA A 59 -4.39 7.55 -0.60
N VAL A 60 -5.70 7.82 -0.61
CA VAL A 60 -6.72 6.88 -1.12
C VAL A 60 -6.50 6.57 -2.60
N PHE A 61 -6.22 7.59 -3.42
CA PHE A 61 -5.97 7.40 -4.84
C PHE A 61 -4.75 6.50 -5.10
N LEU A 62 -3.68 6.65 -4.32
CA LEU A 62 -2.51 5.78 -4.37
C LEU A 62 -2.85 4.32 -4.01
N VAL A 63 -3.69 4.11 -2.99
CA VAL A 63 -4.15 2.76 -2.62
C VAL A 63 -4.92 2.13 -3.78
N VAL A 64 -5.88 2.86 -4.38
CA VAL A 64 -6.68 2.35 -5.50
C VAL A 64 -5.81 1.95 -6.69
N VAL A 65 -4.86 2.82 -7.08
CA VAL A 65 -3.94 2.53 -8.19
C VAL A 65 -3.05 1.32 -7.89
N MET A 66 -2.52 1.21 -6.68
CA MET A 66 -1.69 0.07 -6.29
C MET A 66 -2.50 -1.22 -6.30
N PHE A 67 -3.74 -1.20 -5.80
CA PHE A 67 -4.62 -2.36 -5.86
C PHE A 67 -4.89 -2.76 -7.31
N TRP A 68 -5.16 -1.82 -8.21
CA TRP A 68 -5.34 -2.13 -9.64
C TRP A 68 -4.10 -2.75 -10.32
N ILE A 69 -2.89 -2.48 -9.81
CA ILE A 69 -1.65 -3.07 -10.33
C ILE A 69 -1.41 -4.47 -9.76
N PHE A 70 -1.78 -4.70 -8.49
CA PHE A 70 -1.50 -5.95 -7.78
C PHE A 70 -2.61 -7.02 -7.92
N LEU A 71 -3.86 -6.61 -8.21
CA LEU A 71 -5.07 -7.43 -8.28
C LEU A 71 -5.68 -7.39 -9.69
#